data_AF-A0AAQ3S8N6-F1
#
_entry.id   AF-A0AAQ3S8N6-F1
#
_cell.length_a   1.000
_cell.length_b   1.000
_cell.length_c   1.000
_cell.angle_alpha   90.00
_cell.angle_beta   90.00
_cell.angle_gamma   90.00
#
_symmetry.space_group_name_H-M   'P 1'
#
loop_
_entity.id
_entity.type
_entity.pdbx_description
1 polymer ?
#
loop_
_entity_poly.entity_id
_entity_poly.type
_entity_poly.pdbx_seq_one_letter_code
_entity_poly.pdbx_strand_id
1 'polypeptide(L)'
;MRFVKDYGKIVKPLTKLRKKGEYSWTEQAEEAMSRLKKVVTSAPMLVLPDFDQTLHIEFDASGGGVGPVLTQGRRPIAYFSKALSEGSLNKSNYEKELMALVMAIQHWRPYLLRQRFVVHTDQRSLQYLLEQRITTYNQQNWLAKLLGYDFEIVYKARNTNRASNALSRRMEDQGKGEKELRVVARPYWQDFGDILKEVEEDEYLRKVVEDIKKNLDSHPPFTMENERLHYKGRLVISTQSAWIPKLLVEFHLTQTWGHSGVYRTYRRVDQSLYWVGMKKVVTDYVTGCLVCQQHKYLLSFPQGLLQPLPIPNVVREEASMDIIVKLPRLNGFDAMLVVVGRLSKYDHFVPLKHPYLARTIVEVFIKEVVRLHGVATENRDGTTIQKRKLFWKRDFGVATIVYYGKLRKNHKKIRQGPRKSKILGSGVGYV
;
A
#
# COMPACT_ATOMS: atom_id res chain seq x y z
N MET A 1 13.28 2.95 10.63
CA MET A 1 14.74 3.18 10.47
C MET A 1 15.45 2.12 11.29
N ARG A 2 16.44 1.40 10.73
CA ARG A 2 17.04 0.19 11.35
C ARG A 2 18.04 0.48 12.48
N PHE A 3 18.37 1.77 12.66
CA PHE A 3 19.56 2.20 13.39
C PHE A 3 19.26 3.06 14.62
N VAL A 4 17.98 3.21 14.96
CA VAL A 4 17.52 4.08 16.05
C VAL A 4 16.69 3.26 17.02
N LYS A 5 17.16 3.17 18.28
CA LYS A 5 16.41 2.52 19.36
C LYS A 5 15.06 3.22 19.54
N ASP A 6 13.99 2.44 19.73
CA ASP A 6 12.63 2.94 19.96
C ASP A 6 12.06 3.87 18.87
N TYR A 7 12.58 3.81 17.64
CA TYR A 7 12.15 4.66 16.51
C TYR A 7 10.62 4.70 16.34
N GLY A 8 9.95 3.55 16.43
CA GLY A 8 8.50 3.45 16.27
C GLY A 8 7.70 4.21 17.33
N LYS A 9 8.26 4.40 18.54
CA LYS A 9 7.65 5.24 19.59
C LYS A 9 7.88 6.71 19.31
N ILE A 10 9.12 7.08 18.99
CA ILE A 10 9.53 8.47 18.70
C ILE A 10 8.71 9.02 17.54
N VAL A 11 8.52 8.23 16.48
CA VAL A 11 7.83 8.68 15.25
C VAL A 11 6.32 8.47 15.33
N LYS A 12 5.76 7.93 16.43
CA LYS A 12 4.32 7.69 16.56
C LYS A 12 3.49 8.98 16.37
N PRO A 13 3.83 10.15 16.96
CA PRO A 13 3.14 11.41 16.71
C PRO A 13 3.24 11.85 15.24
N LEU A 14 4.44 11.74 14.64
CA LEU A 14 4.66 12.06 13.22
C LEU A 14 3.91 11.11 12.27
N THR A 15 3.72 9.85 12.66
CA THR A 15 2.97 8.86 11.88
C THR A 15 1.47 9.09 11.98
N LYS A 16 0.98 9.65 13.10
CA LYS A 16 -0.41 10.08 13.23
C LYS A 16 -0.73 11.22 12.26
N LEU A 17 0.20 12.12 11.97
CA LEU A 17 0.05 13.18 10.95
C LEU A 17 -0.12 12.66 9.51
N ARG A 18 0.24 11.39 9.24
CA ARG A 18 -0.02 10.74 7.93
C ARG A 18 -1.42 10.16 7.79
N LYS A 19 -2.23 10.10 8.86
CA LYS A 19 -3.62 9.64 8.78
C LYS A 19 -4.47 10.71 8.07
N LYS A 20 -5.49 10.30 7.29
CA LYS A 20 -6.39 11.25 6.59
C LYS A 20 -7.17 12.09 7.61
N GLY A 21 -6.96 13.40 7.59
CA GLY A 21 -7.59 14.43 8.45
C GLY A 21 -6.91 15.78 8.23
N GLU A 22 -7.32 16.84 8.95
CA GLU A 22 -6.60 18.11 8.96
C GLU A 22 -5.17 17.90 9.48
N TYR A 23 -4.19 18.29 8.65
CA TYR A 23 -2.78 18.25 9.02
C TYR A 23 -2.48 19.46 9.90
N SER A 24 -2.38 19.24 11.22
CA SER A 24 -1.91 20.25 12.16
C SER A 24 -0.58 19.80 12.76
N TRP A 25 0.45 20.65 12.63
CA TRP A 25 1.73 20.40 13.27
C TRP A 25 1.62 20.72 14.76
N THR A 26 1.47 19.69 15.58
CA THR A 26 1.30 19.82 17.02
C THR A 26 2.64 19.96 17.74
N GLU A 27 2.64 20.51 18.95
CA GLU A 27 3.81 20.60 19.81
C GLU A 27 4.44 19.21 20.09
N GLN A 28 3.61 18.18 20.22
CA GLN A 28 4.05 16.78 20.34
C GLN A 28 4.78 16.26 19.08
N ALA A 29 4.43 16.77 17.89
CA ALA A 29 5.11 16.42 16.64
C ALA A 29 6.46 17.14 16.52
N GLU A 30 6.55 18.40 16.96
CA GLU A 30 7.81 19.15 17.02
C GLU A 30 8.80 18.51 18.02
N GLU A 31 8.32 18.15 19.21
CA GLU A 31 9.13 17.46 20.21
C GLU A 31 9.63 16.10 19.69
N ALA A 32 8.74 15.33 19.04
CA ALA A 32 9.09 14.06 18.40
C ALA A 32 10.16 14.24 17.29
N MET A 33 10.05 15.29 16.48
CA MET A 33 11.00 15.59 15.40
C MET A 33 12.35 16.04 15.95
N SER A 34 12.36 16.90 16.97
CA SER A 34 13.57 17.36 17.66
C SER A 34 14.30 16.21 18.35
N ARG A 35 13.55 15.33 19.04
CA ARG A 35 14.08 14.11 19.64
C ARG A 35 14.64 13.15 18.59
N LEU A 36 13.96 12.99 17.45
CA LEU A 36 14.45 12.16 16.36
C LEU A 36 15.77 12.69 15.79
N LYS A 37 15.87 14.00 15.54
CA LYS A 37 17.10 14.66 15.07
C LYS A 37 18.27 14.38 16.02
N LYS A 38 18.07 14.62 17.32
CA LYS A 38 19.10 14.37 18.36
C LYS A 38 19.57 12.91 18.38
N VAL A 39 18.64 11.96 18.33
CA VAL A 39 18.97 10.53 18.39
C VAL A 39 19.66 10.05 17.12
N VAL A 40 19.32 10.59 15.95
CA VAL A 40 20.02 10.26 14.70
C VAL A 40 21.44 10.83 14.69
N THR A 41 21.68 11.98 15.32
CA THR A 41 23.01 12.59 15.42
C THR A 41 23.90 12.00 16.53
N SER A 42 23.32 11.37 17.55
CA SER A 42 24.05 10.76 18.67
C SER A 42 24.04 9.22 18.66
N ALA A 43 23.56 8.61 17.58
CA ALA A 43 23.33 7.17 17.53
C ALA A 43 24.62 6.38 17.82
N PRO A 44 24.58 5.39 18.72
CA PRO A 44 25.74 4.55 19.01
C PRO A 44 26.14 3.78 17.75
N MET A 45 27.44 3.70 17.49
CA MET A 45 27.98 2.99 16.32
C MET A 45 27.54 1.54 16.32
N LEU A 46 26.72 1.19 15.33
CA LEU A 46 26.32 -0.20 15.09
C LEU A 46 27.48 -0.95 14.48
N VAL A 47 27.64 -2.20 14.91
CA VAL A 47 28.71 -3.08 14.42
C VAL A 47 28.18 -3.91 13.27
N LEU A 48 29.02 -4.12 12.24
CA LEU A 48 28.71 -5.05 11.16
C LEU A 48 28.58 -6.47 11.75
N PRO A 49 27.54 -7.24 11.34
CA PRO A 49 27.40 -8.61 11.81
C PRO A 49 28.56 -9.46 11.31
N ASP A 50 29.19 -10.17 12.22
CA ASP A 50 30.15 -11.22 11.90
C ASP A 50 29.40 -12.55 11.96
N PHE A 51 29.23 -13.19 10.81
CA PHE A 51 28.46 -14.41 10.67
C PHE A 51 29.18 -15.62 11.31
N ASP A 52 30.45 -15.53 11.69
CA ASP A 52 31.10 -16.66 12.37
C ASP A 52 30.75 -16.76 13.86
N GLN A 53 29.98 -15.80 14.41
CA GLN A 53 29.55 -15.81 15.81
C GLN A 53 28.02 -15.82 15.94
N THR A 54 27.55 -16.36 17.06
CA THR A 54 26.12 -16.50 17.32
C THR A 54 25.42 -15.16 17.46
N LEU A 55 24.32 -15.01 16.72
CA LEU A 55 23.43 -13.87 16.81
C LEU A 55 22.46 -14.04 17.99
N HIS A 56 22.21 -12.94 18.71
CA HIS A 56 21.27 -12.90 19.82
C HIS A 56 20.16 -11.89 19.54
N ILE A 57 18.90 -12.31 19.69
CA ILE A 57 17.75 -11.42 19.65
C ILE A 57 17.28 -11.19 21.08
N GLU A 58 17.25 -9.93 21.52
CA GLU A 58 16.72 -9.57 22.83
C GLU A 58 15.38 -8.84 22.67
N PHE A 59 14.34 -9.36 23.34
CA PHE A 59 13.02 -8.73 23.37
C PHE A 59 12.91 -7.74 24.52
N ASP A 60 12.62 -6.47 24.20
CA ASP A 60 12.24 -5.41 25.14
C ASP A 60 10.81 -4.97 24.78
N ALA A 61 9.83 -5.61 25.41
CA ALA A 61 8.41 -5.30 25.19
C ALA A 61 7.98 -4.19 26.14
N SER A 62 7.74 -3.00 25.59
CA SER A 62 7.08 -1.91 26.32
C SER A 62 5.60 -1.87 26.00
N GLY A 63 4.74 -1.49 26.96
CA GLY A 63 3.28 -1.55 26.84
C GLY A 63 2.63 -0.88 25.61
N GLY A 64 3.35 -0.02 24.88
CA GLY A 64 2.86 0.65 23.66
C GLY A 64 3.45 0.18 22.32
N GLY A 65 4.41 -0.75 22.31
CA GLY A 65 5.12 -1.15 21.10
C GLY A 65 6.17 -2.23 21.32
N VAL A 66 6.44 -2.97 20.26
CA VAL A 66 7.42 -4.06 20.24
C VAL A 66 8.75 -3.53 19.70
N GLY A 67 9.85 -3.77 20.40
CA GLY A 67 11.18 -3.35 19.96
C GLY A 67 12.29 -4.36 20.23
N PRO A 68 12.43 -5.45 19.45
CA PRO A 68 13.53 -6.37 19.62
C PRO A 68 14.83 -5.76 19.09
N VAL A 69 15.93 -6.19 19.69
CA VAL A 69 17.29 -5.78 19.32
C VAL A 69 18.08 -7.00 18.88
N LEU A 70 18.70 -6.92 17.71
CA LEU A 70 19.68 -7.90 17.25
C LEU A 70 21.04 -7.48 17.78
N THR A 71 21.70 -8.38 18.52
CA THR A 71 22.97 -8.15 19.20
C THR A 71 23.94 -9.29 18.94
N GLN A 72 25.23 -8.97 19.04
CA GLN A 72 26.33 -9.93 18.95
C GLN A 72 27.45 -9.48 19.89
N GLY A 73 27.92 -10.38 20.75
CA GLY A 73 28.93 -10.03 21.77
C GLY A 73 28.53 -8.84 22.65
N ARG A 74 27.24 -8.73 23.03
CA ARG A 74 26.60 -7.60 23.75
C ARG A 74 26.63 -6.25 23.01
N ARG A 75 26.97 -6.24 21.72
CA ARG A 75 26.93 -5.04 20.86
C ARG A 75 25.70 -5.09 19.94
N PRO A 76 24.94 -3.99 19.80
CA PRO A 76 23.77 -3.95 18.93
C PRO A 76 24.19 -3.89 17.45
N ILE A 77 23.60 -4.77 16.64
CA ILE A 77 23.74 -4.81 15.18
C ILE A 77 22.58 -4.05 14.52
N ALA A 78 21.36 -4.33 14.96
CA ALA A 78 20.16 -3.74 14.37
C ALA A 78 19.04 -3.59 15.39
N TYR A 79 18.30 -2.50 15.29
CA TYR A 79 17.08 -2.27 16.05
C TYR A 79 15.86 -2.49 15.16
N PHE A 80 14.90 -3.24 15.67
CA PHE A 80 13.56 -3.29 15.09
C PHE A 80 12.60 -2.63 16.06
N SER A 81 11.67 -1.82 15.55
CA SER A 81 10.66 -1.20 16.40
C SER A 81 9.36 -1.07 15.62
N LYS A 82 8.26 -1.55 16.19
CA LYS A 82 6.94 -1.46 15.58
C LYS A 82 5.90 -1.11 16.64
N ALA A 83 5.18 -0.02 16.42
CA ALA A 83 4.05 0.37 17.25
C ALA A 83 2.91 -0.64 17.07
N LEU A 84 2.31 -1.07 18.18
CA LEU A 84 1.16 -1.96 18.17
C LEU A 84 -0.13 -1.16 17.84
N SER A 85 -1.04 -1.77 17.08
CA SER A 85 -2.38 -1.24 16.84
C SER A 85 -3.27 -1.42 18.08
N GLU A 86 -4.33 -0.62 18.22
CA GLU A 86 -5.26 -0.68 19.37
C GLU A 86 -5.82 -2.10 19.61
N GLY A 87 -6.23 -2.81 18.55
CA GLY A 87 -6.68 -4.21 18.67
C GLY A 87 -5.59 -5.22 19.08
N SER A 88 -4.30 -4.86 18.99
CA SER A 88 -3.18 -5.69 19.47
C SER A 88 -2.74 -5.33 20.89
N LEU A 89 -3.17 -4.18 21.42
CA LEU A 89 -2.88 -3.77 22.80
C LEU A 89 -3.71 -4.56 23.82
N ASN A 90 -4.88 -5.08 23.42
CA ASN A 90 -5.74 -5.88 24.30
C ASN A 90 -5.33 -7.36 24.39
N LYS A 91 -4.29 -7.78 23.66
CA LYS A 91 -3.77 -9.16 23.71
C LYS A 91 -2.97 -9.43 24.98
N SER A 92 -2.88 -10.70 25.37
CA SER A 92 -2.04 -11.12 26.49
C SER A 92 -0.56 -10.80 26.22
N ASN A 93 0.25 -10.67 27.28
CA ASN A 93 1.69 -10.43 27.15
C ASN A 93 2.37 -11.53 26.33
N TYR A 94 1.95 -12.79 26.54
CA TYR A 94 2.39 -13.92 25.74
C TYR A 94 2.15 -13.74 24.24
N GLU A 95 0.93 -13.37 23.83
CA GLU A 95 0.61 -13.18 22.42
C GLU A 95 1.35 -11.98 21.81
N LYS A 96 1.55 -10.91 22.59
CA LYS A 96 2.31 -9.74 22.16
C LYS A 96 3.77 -10.10 21.91
N GLU A 97 4.38 -10.87 22.80
CA GLU A 97 5.77 -11.32 22.66
C GLU A 97 5.95 -12.39 21.59
N LEU A 98 5.02 -13.33 21.43
CA LEU A 98 5.07 -14.29 20.32
C LEU A 98 4.96 -13.57 18.97
N MET A 99 4.05 -12.61 18.87
CA MET A 99 3.92 -11.81 17.65
C MET A 99 5.19 -10.98 17.42
N ALA A 100 5.76 -10.40 18.47
CA ALA A 100 7.04 -9.70 18.41
C ALA A 100 8.14 -10.58 17.82
N LEU A 101 8.24 -11.81 18.31
CA LEU A 101 9.21 -12.82 17.89
C LEU A 101 9.12 -13.10 16.40
N VAL A 102 7.93 -13.45 15.94
CA VAL A 102 7.66 -13.78 14.55
C VAL A 102 7.99 -12.59 13.64
N MET A 103 7.62 -11.38 14.07
CA MET A 103 7.89 -10.17 13.28
C MET A 103 9.39 -9.84 13.22
N ALA A 104 10.13 -10.03 14.31
CA ALA A 104 11.57 -9.81 14.35
C ALA A 104 12.30 -10.78 13.42
N ILE A 105 11.98 -12.07 13.50
CA ILE A 105 12.59 -13.12 12.68
C ILE A 105 12.27 -12.89 11.20
N GLN A 106 11.02 -12.54 10.86
CA GLN A 106 10.68 -12.18 9.49
C GLN A 106 11.43 -10.93 9.00
N HIS A 107 11.61 -9.92 9.85
CA HIS A 107 12.33 -8.70 9.49
C HIS A 107 13.82 -8.94 9.25
N TRP A 108 14.43 -9.80 10.06
CA TRP A 108 15.85 -10.16 9.99
C TRP A 108 16.11 -11.47 9.27
N ARG A 109 15.16 -11.98 8.49
CA ARG A 109 15.32 -13.19 7.66
C ARG A 109 16.66 -13.22 6.90
N PRO A 110 17.15 -12.13 6.28
CA PRO A 110 18.46 -12.15 5.60
C PRO A 110 19.65 -12.46 6.52
N TYR A 111 19.57 -12.13 7.82
CA TYR A 111 20.62 -12.41 8.81
C TYR A 111 20.48 -13.81 9.43
N LEU A 112 19.26 -14.34 9.53
CA LEU A 112 18.94 -15.51 10.35
C LEU A 112 18.76 -16.81 9.56
N LEU A 113 18.58 -16.77 8.23
CA LEU A 113 18.15 -17.94 7.43
C LEU A 113 19.17 -19.09 7.37
N ARG A 114 20.44 -18.85 7.68
CA ARG A 114 21.53 -19.85 7.56
C ARG A 114 22.29 -20.12 8.86
N GLN A 115 21.85 -19.55 9.99
CA GLN A 115 22.60 -19.60 11.24
C GLN A 115 21.72 -19.93 12.42
N ARG A 116 22.29 -20.64 13.40
CA ARG A 116 21.67 -20.81 14.70
C ARG A 116 21.76 -19.51 15.49
N PHE A 117 20.63 -19.08 16.05
CA PHE A 117 20.57 -17.86 16.86
C PHE A 117 19.81 -18.09 18.17
N VAL A 118 20.06 -17.24 19.15
CA VAL A 118 19.43 -17.35 20.49
C VAL A 118 18.50 -16.18 20.73
N VAL A 119 17.29 -16.49 21.17
CA VAL A 119 16.23 -15.54 21.49
C VAL A 119 16.14 -15.39 23.00
N HIS A 120 16.26 -14.17 23.51
CA HIS A 120 16.10 -13.84 24.91
C HIS A 120 14.76 -13.13 25.14
N THR A 121 13.92 -13.69 26.01
CA THR A 121 12.57 -13.19 26.35
C THR A 121 12.37 -13.14 27.86
N ASP A 122 11.57 -12.18 28.34
CA ASP A 122 11.11 -12.08 29.72
C ASP A 122 9.81 -12.85 29.99
N GLN A 123 9.30 -13.59 29.00
CA GLN A 123 8.14 -14.48 29.13
C GLN A 123 8.54 -15.95 29.15
N ARG A 124 8.44 -16.56 30.34
CA ARG A 124 8.84 -17.96 30.58
C ARG A 124 8.09 -18.98 29.70
N SER A 125 6.83 -18.71 29.37
CA SER A 125 6.03 -19.63 28.56
C SER A 125 6.52 -19.74 27.11
N LEU A 126 7.30 -18.79 26.59
CA LEU A 126 7.86 -18.87 25.23
C LEU A 126 9.05 -19.83 25.12
N GLN A 127 9.71 -20.18 26.23
CA GLN A 127 10.81 -21.15 26.23
C GLN A 127 10.37 -22.50 25.67
N TYR A 128 9.14 -22.91 25.96
CA TYR A 128 8.56 -24.19 25.55
C TYR A 128 7.66 -24.05 24.32
N LEU A 129 7.85 -23.02 23.49
CA LEU A 129 6.97 -22.71 22.35
C LEU A 129 6.79 -23.91 21.40
N LEU A 130 7.85 -24.68 21.14
CA LEU A 130 7.82 -25.85 20.25
C LEU A 130 7.19 -27.09 20.90
N GLU A 131 7.18 -27.16 22.24
CA GLU A 131 6.64 -28.28 23.02
C GLU A 131 5.16 -28.08 23.39
N GLN A 132 4.66 -26.86 23.26
CA GLN A 132 3.29 -26.51 23.63
C GLN A 132 2.27 -27.06 22.64
N ARG A 133 1.14 -27.55 23.17
CA ARG A 133 -0.06 -27.84 22.37
C ARG A 133 -0.69 -26.53 21.91
N ILE A 134 -0.52 -26.20 20.64
CA ILE A 134 -1.05 -24.98 20.04
C ILE A 134 -2.54 -25.13 19.76
N THR A 135 -3.36 -24.33 20.45
CA THR A 135 -4.83 -24.41 20.36
C THR A 135 -5.44 -23.35 19.44
N THR A 136 -4.79 -22.21 19.23
CA THR A 136 -5.38 -21.09 18.48
C THR A 136 -4.87 -20.99 17.05
N TYR A 137 -5.79 -20.68 16.12
CA TYR A 137 -5.47 -20.50 14.69
C TYR A 137 -4.39 -19.43 14.42
N ASN A 138 -4.37 -18.36 15.22
CA ASN A 138 -3.35 -17.30 15.08
C ASN A 138 -1.95 -17.80 15.45
N GLN A 139 -1.83 -18.59 16.51
CA GLN A 139 -0.56 -19.18 16.92
C GLN A 139 -0.07 -20.20 15.90
N GLN A 140 -0.96 -21.02 15.31
CA GLN A 140 -0.60 -21.96 14.23
C GLN A 140 -0.01 -21.23 13.01
N ASN A 141 -0.65 -20.15 12.57
CA ASN A 141 -0.15 -19.32 11.47
C ASN A 141 1.19 -18.64 11.77
N TRP A 142 1.44 -18.33 13.04
CA TRP A 142 2.69 -17.72 13.48
C TRP A 142 3.82 -18.75 13.60
N LEU A 143 3.53 -19.94 14.12
CA LEU A 143 4.49 -21.03 14.20
C LEU A 143 4.94 -21.50 12.81
N ALA A 144 4.00 -21.60 11.86
CA ALA A 144 4.32 -21.97 10.48
C ALA A 144 5.36 -21.02 9.84
N LYS A 145 5.44 -19.76 10.29
CA LYS A 145 6.43 -18.78 9.82
C LYS A 145 7.80 -18.92 10.48
N LEU A 146 7.87 -19.64 11.60
CA LEU A 146 9.12 -19.96 12.31
C LEU A 146 9.73 -21.28 11.82
N LEU A 147 8.98 -22.10 11.07
CA LEU A 147 9.49 -23.30 10.45
C LEU A 147 10.62 -22.98 9.46
N GLY A 148 11.72 -23.73 9.55
CA GLY A 148 12.91 -23.56 8.72
C GLY A 148 13.98 -22.62 9.28
N TYR A 149 13.79 -22.06 10.48
CA TYR A 149 14.84 -21.37 11.23
C TYR A 149 15.35 -22.25 12.37
N ASP A 150 16.66 -22.20 12.63
CA ASP A 150 17.29 -22.88 13.78
C ASP A 150 17.51 -21.86 14.90
N PHE A 151 16.77 -22.01 16.00
CA PHE A 151 16.86 -21.07 17.12
C PHE A 151 16.53 -21.71 18.47
N GLU A 152 17.06 -21.10 19.51
CA GLU A 152 16.82 -21.49 20.90
C GLU A 152 16.22 -20.31 21.67
N ILE A 153 15.14 -20.55 22.44
CA ILE A 153 14.52 -19.53 23.28
C ILE A 153 15.00 -19.69 24.72
N VAL A 154 15.70 -18.67 25.21
CA VAL A 154 16.22 -18.60 26.58
C VAL A 154 15.42 -17.57 27.37
N TYR A 155 14.86 -18.00 28.50
CA TYR A 155 14.22 -17.10 29.44
C TYR A 155 15.27 -16.31 30.22
N LYS A 156 15.16 -14.97 30.23
CA LYS A 156 15.95 -14.09 31.09
C LYS A 156 15.04 -13.37 32.08
N ALA A 157 15.27 -13.58 33.37
CA ALA A 157 14.52 -12.93 34.43
C ALA A 157 14.76 -11.40 34.41
N ARG A 158 13.69 -10.64 34.66
CA ARG A 158 13.61 -9.17 34.53
C ARG A 158 14.66 -8.36 35.34
N ASN A 159 15.33 -8.98 36.31
CA ASN A 159 16.28 -8.30 37.22
C ASN A 159 17.71 -8.08 36.65
N THR A 160 18.12 -8.82 35.60
CA THR A 160 19.45 -8.62 34.96
C THR A 160 19.45 -7.52 33.89
N ASN A 161 18.28 -7.01 33.48
CA ASN A 161 18.11 -5.96 32.48
C ASN A 161 18.03 -4.55 33.11
N ARG A 162 19.02 -4.20 33.93
CA ARG A 162 19.06 -2.93 34.70
C ARG A 162 19.00 -1.66 33.81
N ALA A 163 19.49 -1.75 32.57
CA ALA A 163 19.42 -0.65 31.59
C ALA A 163 18.02 -0.42 30.98
N SER A 164 17.12 -1.41 31.04
CA SER A 164 15.71 -1.30 30.57
C SER A 164 14.75 -0.94 31.72
N ASN A 165 15.05 -1.37 32.95
CA ASN A 165 14.14 -1.28 34.09
C ASN A 165 13.92 0.15 34.65
N ALA A 166 14.76 1.13 34.29
CA ALA A 166 14.67 2.50 34.82
C ALA A 166 13.52 3.35 34.22
N LEU A 167 12.92 2.93 33.09
CA LEU A 167 11.94 3.74 32.35
C LEU A 167 10.58 3.08 32.14
N SER A 168 10.42 1.78 32.44
CA SER A 168 9.20 1.02 32.17
C SER A 168 8.08 1.20 33.21
N ARG A 169 8.34 1.87 34.35
CA ARG A 169 7.38 1.92 35.47
C ARG A 169 6.77 3.30 35.75
N ARG A 170 7.04 4.31 34.93
CA ARG A 170 6.51 5.68 35.18
C ARG A 170 5.06 5.92 34.74
N MET A 171 4.30 4.90 34.35
CA MET A 171 2.89 5.07 33.94
C MET A 171 1.89 4.09 34.57
N GLU A 172 2.29 3.28 35.55
CA GLU A 172 1.35 2.42 36.28
C GLU A 172 0.81 3.04 37.58
N ASP A 173 1.32 4.20 38.02
CA ASP A 173 1.01 4.76 39.34
C ASP A 173 0.07 5.99 39.32
N GLN A 174 -0.92 5.98 38.42
CA GLN A 174 -2.10 6.85 38.55
C GLN A 174 -3.37 6.01 38.48
N GLY A 175 -3.43 4.99 39.33
CA GLY A 175 -4.67 4.35 39.75
C GLY A 175 -5.11 4.90 41.10
N LYS A 176 -5.79 6.05 41.13
CA LYS A 176 -6.81 6.30 42.16
C LYS A 176 -8.16 6.03 41.52
N GLY A 177 -8.88 5.08 42.11
CA GLY A 177 -9.98 4.38 41.49
C GLY A 177 -11.12 5.27 41.07
N GLU A 178 -11.47 5.17 39.79
CA GLU A 178 -12.82 5.43 39.33
C GLU A 178 -13.38 4.11 38.81
N LYS A 179 -14.45 3.64 39.44
CA LYS A 179 -15.27 2.54 38.93
C LYS A 179 -15.87 3.02 37.61
N GLU A 180 -15.23 2.73 36.48
CA GLU A 180 -15.81 2.97 35.17
C GLU A 180 -17.11 2.16 35.04
N LEU A 181 -18.24 2.82 35.17
CA LEU A 181 -19.51 2.36 34.64
C LEU A 181 -19.32 2.13 33.14
N ARG A 182 -19.25 0.87 32.72
CA ARG A 182 -19.31 0.52 31.30
C ARG A 182 -20.73 0.76 30.79
N VAL A 183 -20.99 1.98 30.35
CA VAL A 183 -22.17 2.31 29.56
C VAL A 183 -22.02 1.61 28.21
N VAL A 184 -22.78 0.54 27.99
CA VAL A 184 -22.91 -0.09 26.67
C VAL A 184 -23.90 0.74 25.87
N ALA A 185 -23.42 1.78 25.20
CA ALA A 185 -24.20 2.47 24.18
C ALA A 185 -24.37 1.53 22.97
N ARG A 186 -25.54 0.89 22.85
CA ARG A 186 -25.93 0.21 21.61
C ARG A 186 -26.64 1.24 20.72
N PRO A 187 -26.25 1.40 19.45
CA PRO A 187 -27.03 2.21 18.53
C PRO A 187 -28.42 1.59 18.40
N TYR A 188 -29.40 2.29 18.96
CA TYR A 188 -30.81 1.96 18.77
C TYR A 188 -31.22 2.53 17.42
N TRP A 189 -31.51 1.66 16.45
CA TRP A 189 -32.06 2.13 15.19
C TRP A 189 -33.51 2.50 15.47
N GLN A 190 -33.81 3.80 15.39
CA GLN A 190 -35.13 4.33 15.73
C GLN A 190 -36.23 3.83 14.77
N ASP A 191 -35.82 3.34 13.59
CA ASP A 191 -36.71 3.00 12.48
C ASP A 191 -36.82 1.49 12.18
N PHE A 192 -36.51 0.61 13.15
CA PHE A 192 -36.69 -0.84 12.98
C PHE A 192 -38.14 -1.24 12.64
N GLY A 193 -39.12 -0.44 13.07
CA GLY A 193 -40.53 -0.69 12.80
C GLY A 193 -40.86 -0.73 11.30
N ASP A 194 -40.16 0.05 10.48
CA ASP A 194 -40.37 0.06 9.03
C ASP A 194 -39.86 -1.23 8.38
N ILE A 195 -38.70 -1.72 8.82
CA ILE A 195 -38.14 -2.99 8.33
C ILE A 195 -39.04 -4.16 8.71
N LEU A 196 -39.61 -4.14 9.92
CA LEU A 196 -40.54 -5.19 10.35
C LEU A 196 -41.83 -5.18 9.51
N LYS A 197 -42.41 -4.01 9.25
CA LYS A 197 -43.57 -3.87 8.35
C LYS A 197 -43.25 -4.36 6.93
N GLU A 198 -42.11 -3.96 6.37
CA GLU A 198 -41.68 -4.39 5.03
C GLU A 198 -41.51 -5.93 4.93
N VAL A 199 -41.13 -6.59 6.02
CA VAL A 199 -41.03 -8.05 6.10
C VAL A 199 -42.40 -8.72 6.20
N GLU A 200 -43.38 -8.10 6.89
CA GLU A 200 -44.76 -8.57 6.97
C GLU A 200 -45.53 -8.38 5.65
N GLU A 201 -45.22 -7.32 4.90
CA GLU A 201 -45.80 -7.02 3.59
C GLU A 201 -45.29 -7.96 2.48
N ASP A 202 -44.07 -8.52 2.63
CA ASP A 202 -43.48 -9.44 1.65
C ASP A 202 -44.12 -10.83 1.77
N GLU A 203 -44.84 -11.27 0.72
CA GLU A 203 -45.55 -12.55 0.70
C GLU A 203 -44.67 -13.76 0.98
N TYR A 204 -43.39 -13.73 0.57
CA TYR A 204 -42.46 -14.83 0.79
C TYR A 204 -41.95 -14.82 2.22
N LEU A 205 -41.52 -13.66 2.71
CA LEU A 205 -41.00 -13.56 4.08
C LEU A 205 -42.10 -13.78 5.12
N ARG A 206 -43.35 -13.36 4.85
CA ARG A 206 -44.50 -13.63 5.71
C ARG A 206 -44.75 -15.12 5.89
N LYS A 207 -44.71 -15.91 4.80
CA LYS A 207 -44.82 -17.38 4.86
C LYS A 207 -43.70 -17.99 5.70
N VAL A 208 -42.46 -17.55 5.49
CA VAL A 208 -41.30 -18.00 6.29
C VAL A 208 -41.49 -17.69 7.77
N VAL A 209 -42.01 -16.50 8.12
CA VAL A 209 -42.29 -16.12 9.50
C VAL A 209 -43.41 -16.97 10.10
N GLU A 210 -44.50 -17.24 9.36
CA GLU A 210 -45.61 -18.10 9.81
C GLU A 210 -45.16 -19.55 10.03
N ASP A 211 -44.33 -20.09 9.14
CA ASP A 211 -43.82 -21.45 9.22
C ASP A 211 -42.86 -21.63 10.40
N ILE A 212 -42.00 -20.63 10.67
CA ILE A 212 -41.12 -20.62 11.85
C ILE A 212 -41.92 -20.49 13.15
N LYS A 213 -43.01 -19.73 13.16
CA LYS A 213 -43.92 -19.63 14.32
C LYS A 213 -44.61 -20.96 14.63
N LYS A 214 -44.95 -21.76 13.61
CA LYS A 214 -45.59 -23.08 13.78
C LYS A 214 -44.58 -24.16 14.16
N ASN A 215 -43.40 -24.13 13.57
CA ASN A 215 -42.34 -25.11 13.84
C ASN A 215 -40.97 -24.45 13.61
N LEU A 216 -40.18 -24.33 14.69
CA LEU A 216 -38.89 -23.64 14.68
C LEU A 216 -37.87 -24.23 13.70
N ASP A 217 -37.96 -25.53 13.39
CA ASP A 217 -37.01 -26.22 12.50
C ASP A 217 -37.45 -26.26 11.02
N SER A 218 -38.59 -25.64 10.67
CA SER A 218 -39.12 -25.65 9.29
C SER A 218 -38.14 -25.07 8.27
N HIS A 219 -37.35 -24.09 8.71
CA HIS A 219 -36.33 -23.43 7.90
C HIS A 219 -35.01 -23.32 8.67
N PRO A 220 -34.13 -24.32 8.59
CA PRO A 220 -32.87 -24.36 9.34
C PRO A 220 -31.98 -23.10 9.21
N PRO A 221 -31.94 -22.37 8.07
CA PRO A 221 -31.10 -21.18 7.99
C PRO A 221 -31.78 -19.91 8.49
N PHE A 222 -33.07 -19.93 8.80
CA PHE A 222 -33.82 -18.78 9.29
C PHE A 222 -34.13 -18.94 10.79
N THR A 223 -33.96 -17.86 11.54
CA THR A 223 -34.12 -17.83 12.99
C THR A 223 -34.88 -16.59 13.39
N MET A 224 -35.66 -16.67 14.47
CA MET A 224 -36.42 -15.56 15.01
C MET A 224 -35.80 -15.08 16.33
N GLU A 225 -35.28 -13.85 16.35
CA GLU A 225 -34.65 -13.25 17.53
C GLU A 225 -35.32 -11.90 17.82
N ASN A 226 -35.96 -11.75 19.00
CA ASN A 226 -36.64 -10.52 19.41
C ASN A 226 -37.61 -9.98 18.33
N GLU A 227 -38.48 -10.85 17.80
CA GLU A 227 -39.44 -10.54 16.72
C GLU A 227 -38.82 -10.14 15.38
N ARG A 228 -37.52 -10.41 15.18
CA ARG A 228 -36.81 -10.09 13.93
C ARG A 228 -36.43 -11.36 13.20
N LEU A 229 -36.62 -11.34 11.88
CA LEU A 229 -36.19 -12.41 11.00
C LEU A 229 -34.68 -12.31 10.74
N HIS A 230 -33.97 -13.38 11.07
CA HIS A 230 -32.55 -13.52 10.82
C HIS A 230 -32.28 -14.69 9.87
N TYR A 231 -31.30 -14.54 8.97
CA TYR A 231 -30.80 -15.60 8.09
C TYR A 231 -29.33 -15.86 8.43
N LYS A 232 -29.06 -17.03 9.05
CA LYS A 232 -27.73 -17.41 9.57
C LYS A 232 -27.14 -16.34 10.50
N GLY A 233 -27.96 -15.82 11.43
CA GLY A 233 -27.57 -14.77 12.39
C GLY A 233 -27.54 -13.34 11.83
N ARG A 234 -28.01 -13.11 10.60
CA ARG A 234 -27.99 -11.78 9.93
C ARG A 234 -29.39 -11.26 9.74
N LEU A 235 -29.62 -9.98 9.97
CA LEU A 235 -30.95 -9.38 9.84
C LEU A 235 -31.44 -9.47 8.39
N VAL A 236 -32.63 -10.00 8.20
CA VAL A 236 -33.28 -10.10 6.89
C VAL A 236 -33.96 -8.77 6.58
N ILE A 237 -33.73 -8.27 5.36
CA ILE A 237 -34.39 -7.09 4.82
C ILE A 237 -35.15 -7.51 3.55
N SER A 238 -36.34 -6.96 3.33
CA SER A 238 -37.10 -7.16 2.09
C SER A 238 -36.31 -6.63 0.89
N THR A 239 -36.44 -7.31 -0.27
CA THR A 239 -35.73 -6.90 -1.50
C THR A 239 -36.16 -5.54 -2.03
N GLN A 240 -37.37 -5.09 -1.69
CA GLN A 240 -37.93 -3.80 -2.10
C GLN A 240 -37.78 -2.73 -1.02
N SER A 241 -37.06 -3.02 0.05
CA SER A 241 -36.89 -2.13 1.20
C SER A 241 -36.29 -0.78 0.81
N ALA A 242 -36.90 0.30 1.32
CA ALA A 242 -36.39 1.66 1.16
C ALA A 242 -35.04 1.86 1.89
N TRP A 243 -34.65 0.91 2.75
CA TRP A 243 -33.39 0.93 3.48
C TRP A 243 -32.19 0.52 2.63
N ILE A 244 -32.37 -0.30 1.60
CA ILE A 244 -31.24 -0.81 0.79
C ILE A 244 -30.39 0.35 0.23
N PRO A 245 -30.96 1.39 -0.41
CA PRO A 245 -30.16 2.53 -0.88
C PRO A 245 -29.44 3.28 0.23
N LYS A 246 -30.11 3.52 1.36
CA LYS A 246 -29.55 4.23 2.53
C LYS A 246 -28.37 3.45 3.12
N LEU A 247 -28.51 2.14 3.26
CA LEU A 247 -27.48 1.24 3.75
C LEU A 247 -26.27 1.20 2.80
N LEU A 248 -26.50 1.18 1.49
CA LEU A 248 -25.41 1.23 0.52
C LEU A 248 -24.63 2.55 0.58
N VAL A 249 -25.31 3.68 0.80
CA VAL A 249 -24.68 4.97 1.07
C VAL A 249 -23.81 4.87 2.33
N GLU A 250 -24.37 4.35 3.42
CA GLU A 250 -23.63 4.19 4.68
C GLU A 250 -22.38 3.33 4.50
N PHE A 251 -22.51 2.11 3.96
CA PHE A 251 -21.42 1.14 3.86
C PHE A 251 -20.38 1.43 2.75
N HIS A 252 -20.67 2.35 1.83
CA HIS A 252 -19.79 2.68 0.70
C HIS A 252 -19.28 4.13 0.67
N LEU A 253 -20.11 5.13 0.96
CA LEU A 253 -19.80 6.54 0.76
C LEU A 253 -19.22 7.22 2.00
N THR A 254 -19.56 6.75 3.20
CA THR A 254 -19.13 7.40 4.44
C THR A 254 -17.62 7.41 4.60
N GLN A 255 -17.10 8.41 5.30
CA GLN A 255 -15.67 8.55 5.57
C GLN A 255 -15.08 7.33 6.33
N THR A 256 -15.89 6.69 7.16
CA THR A 256 -15.53 5.52 7.95
C THR A 256 -15.24 4.31 7.08
N TRP A 257 -16.09 4.08 6.07
CA TRP A 257 -16.05 2.86 5.27
C TRP A 257 -15.36 3.06 3.91
N GLY A 258 -15.52 4.25 3.33
CA GLY A 258 -14.88 4.74 2.12
C GLY A 258 -15.23 3.94 0.85
N HIS A 259 -15.05 4.60 -0.30
CA HIS A 259 -15.28 4.10 -1.68
C HIS A 259 -14.54 2.79 -2.03
N SER A 260 -14.93 1.72 -1.36
CA SER A 260 -14.26 0.43 -1.39
C SER A 260 -14.79 -0.40 -2.56
N GLY A 261 -13.96 -1.31 -3.07
CA GLY A 261 -14.37 -2.20 -4.16
C GLY A 261 -15.52 -3.12 -3.77
N VAL A 262 -16.21 -3.68 -4.78
CA VAL A 262 -17.42 -4.52 -4.67
C VAL A 262 -17.31 -5.54 -3.55
N TYR A 263 -16.23 -6.34 -3.54
CA TYR A 263 -16.03 -7.39 -2.54
C TYR A 263 -16.01 -6.85 -1.10
N ARG A 264 -15.34 -5.72 -0.84
CA ARG A 264 -15.23 -5.15 0.50
C ARG A 264 -16.56 -4.56 0.98
N THR A 265 -17.26 -3.86 0.08
CA THR A 265 -18.60 -3.33 0.38
C THR A 265 -19.56 -4.47 0.68
N TYR A 266 -19.58 -5.50 -0.18
CA TYR A 266 -20.42 -6.69 0.00
C TYR A 266 -20.14 -7.38 1.33
N ARG A 267 -18.86 -7.63 1.67
CA ARG A 267 -18.49 -8.30 2.92
C ARG A 267 -18.89 -7.55 4.19
N ARG A 268 -18.98 -6.22 4.15
CA ARG A 268 -19.45 -5.43 5.31
C ARG A 268 -20.94 -5.57 5.51
N VAL A 269 -21.70 -5.47 4.42
CA VAL A 269 -23.15 -5.67 4.44
C VAL A 269 -23.48 -7.11 4.87
N ASP A 270 -22.77 -8.09 4.30
CA ASP A 270 -22.93 -9.53 4.53
C ASP A 270 -22.63 -9.98 5.98
N GLN A 271 -22.00 -9.13 6.80
CA GLN A 271 -21.73 -9.43 8.22
C GLN A 271 -22.96 -9.27 9.11
N SER A 272 -23.86 -8.32 8.79
CA SER A 272 -24.99 -7.99 9.66
C SER A 272 -26.35 -8.10 8.96
N LEU A 273 -26.38 -8.04 7.62
CA LEU A 273 -27.60 -7.94 6.83
C LEU A 273 -27.67 -9.02 5.74
N TYR A 274 -28.89 -9.33 5.34
CA TYR A 274 -29.18 -10.27 4.27
C TYR A 274 -30.46 -9.88 3.51
N TRP A 275 -30.41 -9.94 2.18
CA TRP A 275 -31.59 -9.93 1.31
C TRP A 275 -31.31 -10.74 0.04
N VAL A 276 -32.38 -11.17 -0.62
CA VAL A 276 -32.26 -11.94 -1.87
C VAL A 276 -31.67 -11.04 -2.96
N GLY A 277 -30.63 -11.52 -3.66
CA GLY A 277 -29.97 -10.75 -4.71
C GLY A 277 -28.97 -9.68 -4.23
N MET A 278 -28.65 -9.63 -2.93
CA MET A 278 -27.74 -8.64 -2.32
C MET A 278 -26.44 -8.40 -3.10
N LYS A 279 -25.76 -9.47 -3.54
CA LYS A 279 -24.49 -9.35 -4.27
C LYS A 279 -24.62 -8.57 -5.57
N LYS A 280 -25.72 -8.76 -6.31
CA LYS A 280 -25.98 -8.06 -7.58
C LYS A 280 -26.18 -6.58 -7.31
N VAL A 281 -27.08 -6.24 -6.38
CA VAL A 281 -27.39 -4.84 -6.00
C VAL A 281 -26.13 -4.08 -5.53
N VAL A 282 -25.31 -4.70 -4.66
CA VAL A 282 -24.05 -4.10 -4.21
C VAL A 282 -23.06 -3.90 -5.36
N THR A 283 -23.00 -4.86 -6.29
CA THR A 283 -22.12 -4.76 -7.47
C THR A 283 -22.56 -3.58 -8.33
N ASP A 284 -23.84 -3.52 -8.69
CA ASP A 284 -24.42 -2.48 -9.54
C ASP A 284 -24.20 -1.09 -8.95
N TYR A 285 -24.42 -0.94 -7.64
CA TYR A 285 -24.19 0.31 -6.91
C TYR A 285 -22.72 0.76 -6.95
N VAL A 286 -21.79 -0.14 -6.65
CA VAL A 286 -20.35 0.19 -6.66
C VAL A 286 -19.84 0.44 -8.08
N THR A 287 -20.40 -0.24 -9.09
CA THR A 287 -20.07 0.03 -10.49
C THR A 287 -20.62 1.38 -10.97
N GLY A 288 -21.77 1.82 -10.47
CA GLY A 288 -22.33 3.15 -10.75
C GLY A 288 -21.64 4.30 -10.02
N CYS A 289 -20.79 4.02 -9.03
CA CYS A 289 -20.13 5.06 -8.24
C CYS A 289 -19.06 5.83 -9.05
N LEU A 290 -19.36 7.09 -9.42
CA LEU A 290 -18.48 7.96 -10.21
C LEU A 290 -17.08 8.11 -9.58
N VAL A 291 -17.00 8.30 -8.26
CA VAL A 291 -15.72 8.45 -7.55
C VAL A 291 -14.89 7.18 -7.65
N CYS A 292 -15.50 6.00 -7.51
CA CYS A 292 -14.82 4.73 -7.72
C CYS A 292 -14.29 4.59 -9.15
N GLN A 293 -15.09 4.95 -10.15
CA GLN A 293 -14.71 4.81 -11.57
C GLN A 293 -13.59 5.77 -11.97
N GLN A 294 -13.57 6.99 -11.43
CA GLN A 294 -12.53 7.98 -11.72
C GLN A 294 -11.18 7.66 -11.05
N HIS A 295 -11.21 7.00 -9.88
CA HIS A 295 -10.00 6.77 -9.09
C HIS A 295 -9.43 5.36 -9.18
N LYS A 296 -10.19 4.38 -9.66
CA LYS A 296 -9.66 3.02 -9.86
C LYS A 296 -8.74 3.00 -11.08
N TYR A 297 -7.55 2.45 -10.87
CA TYR A 297 -6.66 2.11 -11.98
C TYR A 297 -7.24 0.92 -12.75
N LEU A 298 -7.06 0.93 -14.07
CA LEU A 298 -7.45 -0.19 -14.92
C LEU A 298 -6.66 -1.43 -14.47
N LEU A 299 -7.39 -2.49 -14.09
CA LEU A 299 -6.82 -3.80 -13.73
C LEU A 299 -6.73 -4.74 -14.95
N SER A 300 -7.04 -4.26 -16.14
CA SER A 300 -6.81 -5.06 -17.35
C SER A 300 -5.31 -5.28 -17.53
N PHE A 301 -4.94 -6.52 -17.84
CA PHE A 301 -3.61 -6.83 -18.33
C PHE A 301 -3.24 -5.89 -19.49
N PRO A 302 -1.95 -5.55 -19.67
CA PRO A 302 -1.52 -4.76 -20.82
C PRO A 302 -2.10 -5.36 -22.09
N GLN A 303 -2.82 -4.56 -22.87
CA GLN A 303 -3.43 -4.98 -24.13
C GLN A 303 -2.32 -5.25 -25.13
N GLY A 304 -1.83 -6.49 -25.20
CA GLY A 304 -0.88 -6.97 -26.19
C GLY A 304 0.44 -7.47 -25.63
N LEU A 305 1.04 -8.40 -26.37
CA LEU A 305 2.42 -8.83 -26.17
C LEU A 305 3.35 -7.69 -26.60
N LEU A 306 4.45 -7.48 -25.86
CA LEU A 306 5.51 -6.57 -26.30
C LEU A 306 6.11 -7.14 -27.59
N GLN A 307 5.86 -6.47 -28.72
CA GLN A 307 6.45 -6.87 -29.99
C GLN A 307 7.86 -6.29 -30.09
N PRO A 308 8.91 -7.13 -30.19
CA PRO A 308 10.25 -6.65 -30.45
C PRO A 308 10.29 -6.02 -31.85
N LEU A 309 10.95 -4.88 -31.98
CA LEU A 309 11.24 -4.30 -33.29
C LEU A 309 12.15 -5.25 -34.08
N PRO A 310 12.01 -5.36 -35.41
CA PRO A 310 12.87 -6.19 -36.24
C PRO A 310 14.34 -5.78 -36.05
N ILE A 311 15.24 -6.77 -36.11
CA ILE A 311 16.68 -6.55 -36.01
C ILE A 311 17.16 -6.05 -37.39
N PRO A 312 17.88 -4.91 -37.46
CA PRO A 312 18.43 -4.43 -38.74
C PRO A 312 19.49 -5.39 -39.29
N ASN A 313 19.61 -5.47 -40.62
CA ASN A 313 20.58 -6.36 -41.27
C ASN A 313 21.91 -5.67 -41.53
N VAL A 314 21.94 -4.34 -41.56
CA VAL A 314 23.15 -3.55 -41.86
C VAL A 314 23.55 -2.70 -40.66
N VAL A 315 24.85 -2.72 -40.35
CA VAL A 315 25.42 -1.88 -39.30
C VAL A 315 25.25 -0.42 -39.68
N ARG A 316 24.67 0.40 -38.79
CA ARG A 316 24.39 1.84 -38.95
C ARG A 316 23.17 2.20 -39.82
N GLU A 317 22.34 1.23 -40.18
CA GLU A 317 21.04 1.49 -40.83
C GLU A 317 20.03 2.11 -39.86
N GLU A 318 20.04 1.68 -38.60
CA GLU A 318 19.14 2.21 -37.58
C GLU A 318 19.89 2.53 -36.27
N ALA A 319 19.54 3.66 -35.68
CA ALA A 319 20.04 4.09 -34.38
C ALA A 319 18.88 4.45 -33.44
N SER A 320 19.02 4.10 -32.17
CA SER A 320 18.16 4.59 -31.10
C SER A 320 18.81 5.78 -30.41
N MET A 321 18.03 6.82 -30.13
CA MET A 321 18.50 8.05 -29.48
C MET A 321 17.75 8.27 -28.17
N ASP A 322 18.47 8.62 -27.12
CA ASP A 322 17.90 9.00 -25.83
C ASP A 322 18.67 10.17 -25.21
N ILE A 323 18.07 10.87 -24.24
CA ILE A 323 18.73 11.97 -23.52
C ILE A 323 18.69 11.67 -22.03
N ILE A 324 19.88 11.51 -21.46
CA ILE A 324 20.04 11.43 -20.00
C ILE A 324 20.07 12.85 -19.46
N VAL A 325 19.11 13.18 -18.60
CA VAL A 325 18.93 14.54 -18.03
C VAL A 325 19.23 14.57 -16.54
N LYS A 326 19.47 15.77 -15.99
CA LYS A 326 19.73 16.02 -14.57
C LYS A 326 21.01 15.36 -14.06
N LEU A 327 22.05 15.36 -14.88
CA LEU A 327 23.38 14.95 -14.47
C LEU A 327 24.03 16.05 -13.60
N PRO A 328 24.99 15.70 -12.72
CA PRO A 328 25.80 16.69 -12.03
C PRO A 328 26.45 17.64 -13.04
N ARG A 329 26.39 18.95 -12.74
CA ARG A 329 26.94 19.97 -13.65
C ARG A 329 28.46 19.87 -13.72
N LEU A 330 28.97 19.63 -14.92
CA LEU A 330 30.41 19.62 -15.20
C LEU A 330 30.68 20.47 -16.43
N ASN A 331 31.53 21.49 -16.31
CA ASN A 331 31.88 22.43 -17.40
C ASN A 331 30.66 23.07 -18.11
N GLY A 332 29.56 23.25 -17.36
CA GLY A 332 28.30 23.82 -17.85
C GLY A 332 27.39 22.85 -18.60
N PHE A 333 27.71 21.55 -18.65
CA PHE A 333 26.86 20.49 -19.20
C PHE A 333 26.09 19.78 -18.07
N ASP A 334 24.82 19.46 -18.31
CA ASP A 334 23.90 18.85 -17.33
C ASP A 334 23.01 17.75 -17.93
N ALA A 335 23.20 17.44 -19.20
CA ALA A 335 22.55 16.35 -19.91
C ALA A 335 23.53 15.67 -20.88
N MET A 336 23.17 14.49 -21.38
CA MET A 336 23.96 13.73 -22.33
C MET A 336 23.04 13.10 -23.37
N LEU A 337 23.31 13.38 -24.64
CA LEU A 337 22.69 12.67 -25.76
C LEU A 337 23.38 11.33 -25.93
N VAL A 338 22.58 10.27 -25.94
CA VAL A 338 23.03 8.90 -26.15
C VAL A 338 22.48 8.43 -27.50
N VAL A 339 23.37 8.02 -28.40
CA VAL A 339 22.98 7.45 -29.70
C VAL A 339 23.59 6.07 -29.82
N VAL A 340 22.76 5.04 -29.97
CA VAL A 340 23.18 3.64 -30.01
C VAL A 340 22.77 3.00 -31.32
N GLY A 341 23.70 2.38 -32.03
CA GLY A 341 23.39 1.56 -33.20
C GLY A 341 22.57 0.34 -32.83
N ARG A 342 21.43 0.09 -33.50
CA ARG A 342 20.53 -1.01 -33.11
C ARG A 342 21.14 -2.39 -33.33
N LEU A 343 21.97 -2.57 -34.37
CA LEU A 343 22.65 -3.82 -34.70
C LEU A 343 23.99 -3.97 -33.97
N SER A 344 24.93 -3.04 -34.15
CA SER A 344 26.28 -3.13 -33.58
C SER A 344 26.37 -2.83 -32.09
N LYS A 345 25.32 -2.21 -31.51
CA LYS A 345 25.32 -1.65 -30.15
C LYS A 345 26.39 -0.60 -29.85
N TYR A 346 27.13 -0.16 -30.88
CA TYR A 346 28.09 0.92 -30.77
C TYR A 346 27.38 2.22 -30.40
N ASP A 347 27.90 2.92 -29.40
CA ASP A 347 27.27 4.05 -28.75
C ASP A 347 28.11 5.34 -28.80
N HIS A 348 27.40 6.47 -28.92
CA HIS A 348 27.94 7.82 -28.83
C HIS A 348 27.34 8.53 -27.62
N PHE A 349 28.22 9.11 -26.81
CA PHE A 349 27.87 9.91 -25.65
C PHE A 349 28.28 11.36 -25.88
N VAL A 350 27.31 12.24 -26.08
CA VAL A 350 27.57 13.64 -26.42
C VAL A 350 27.02 14.55 -25.32
N PRO A 351 27.87 15.36 -24.67
CA PRO A 351 27.40 16.22 -23.59
C PRO A 351 26.53 17.36 -24.13
N LEU A 352 25.43 17.65 -23.42
CA LEU A 352 24.46 18.70 -23.74
C LEU A 352 24.34 19.73 -22.61
N LYS A 353 24.15 21.00 -22.98
CA LYS A 353 23.88 22.10 -22.06
C LYS A 353 22.41 22.47 -22.11
N HIS A 354 21.78 22.67 -20.95
CA HIS A 354 20.44 23.25 -20.89
C HIS A 354 20.46 24.73 -21.33
N PRO A 355 19.47 25.21 -22.13
CA PRO A 355 18.34 24.47 -22.69
C PRO A 355 18.68 23.74 -24.00
N TYR A 356 18.36 22.45 -24.08
CA TYR A 356 18.50 21.65 -25.30
C TYR A 356 17.22 21.72 -26.15
N LEU A 357 17.18 22.68 -27.07
CA LEU A 357 16.12 22.76 -28.09
C LEU A 357 16.35 21.68 -29.16
N ALA A 358 15.28 21.26 -29.83
CA ALA A 358 15.36 20.26 -30.91
C ALA A 358 16.41 20.64 -31.98
N ARG A 359 16.55 21.93 -32.30
CA ARG A 359 17.55 22.44 -33.26
C ARG A 359 18.98 22.15 -32.82
N THR A 360 19.30 22.48 -31.57
CA THR A 360 20.62 22.24 -30.99
C THR A 360 20.94 20.75 -30.95
N ILE A 361 19.96 19.90 -30.64
CA ILE A 361 20.14 18.44 -30.66
C ILE A 361 20.47 17.95 -32.08
N VAL A 362 19.80 18.48 -33.10
CA VAL A 362 20.06 18.11 -34.50
C VAL A 362 21.45 18.55 -34.95
N GLU A 363 21.85 19.78 -34.64
CA GLU A 363 23.20 20.29 -34.96
C GLU A 363 24.29 19.42 -34.32
N VAL A 364 24.11 19.07 -33.05
CA VAL A 364 25.02 18.20 -32.31
C VAL A 364 25.04 16.79 -32.89
N PHE A 365 23.88 16.24 -33.24
CA PHE A 365 23.78 14.93 -33.88
C PHE A 365 24.48 14.90 -35.24
N ILE A 366 24.31 15.94 -36.06
CA ILE A 366 24.97 16.04 -37.36
C ILE A 366 26.49 16.15 -37.17
N LYS A 367 26.93 17.01 -36.25
CA LYS A 367 28.35 17.28 -36.01
C LYS A 367 29.10 16.08 -35.42
N GLU A 368 28.50 15.38 -34.46
CA GLU A 368 29.21 14.35 -33.70
C GLU A 368 28.91 12.93 -34.21
N VAL A 369 27.74 12.67 -34.79
CA VAL A 369 27.36 11.33 -35.25
C VAL A 369 27.38 11.23 -36.77
N VAL A 370 26.64 12.09 -37.47
CA VAL A 370 26.54 12.03 -38.95
C VAL A 370 27.88 12.31 -39.62
N ARG A 371 28.68 13.23 -39.07
CA ARG A 371 30.03 13.51 -39.57
C ARG A 371 30.93 12.27 -39.59
N LEU A 372 30.80 11.39 -38.59
CA LEU A 372 31.66 10.21 -38.45
C LEU A 372 31.13 8.99 -39.21
N HIS A 373 29.81 8.89 -39.40
CA HIS A 373 29.16 7.66 -39.87
C HIS A 373 28.25 7.83 -41.08
N GLY A 374 28.07 9.05 -41.57
CA GLY A 374 27.10 9.37 -42.60
C GLY A 374 25.66 9.40 -42.06
N VAL A 375 24.71 9.66 -42.96
CA VAL A 375 23.27 9.61 -42.64
C VAL A 375 22.81 8.17 -42.84
N ALA A 376 22.12 7.62 -41.84
CA ALA A 376 21.48 6.32 -41.94
C ALA A 376 20.47 6.31 -43.10
N THR A 377 20.67 5.41 -44.06
CA THR A 377 19.78 5.23 -45.22
C THR A 377 18.82 4.07 -44.95
N GLU A 378 17.53 4.34 -44.96
CA GLU A 378 16.51 3.29 -45.04
C GLU A 378 16.46 2.80 -46.49
N ASN A 379 16.97 1.59 -46.75
CA ASN A 379 16.79 0.94 -48.05
C ASN A 379 15.56 0.02 -47.92
N ARG A 380 14.43 0.45 -48.49
CA ARG A 380 13.33 -0.45 -48.82
C ARG A 380 12.94 -0.23 -50.27
N ASP A 381 13.36 -1.21 -51.07
CA ASP A 381 12.82 -1.71 -52.33
C ASP A 381 11.92 -0.78 -53.18
N GLY A 382 12.36 -0.62 -54.43
CA GLY A 382 11.86 0.33 -55.40
C GLY A 382 10.33 0.37 -55.56
N THR A 383 9.76 1.53 -55.29
CA THR A 383 8.92 2.30 -56.23
C THR A 383 8.59 3.65 -55.60
N THR A 384 8.64 4.70 -56.42
CA THR A 384 8.32 6.12 -56.10
C THR A 384 9.49 6.95 -55.55
N ILE A 385 10.01 7.82 -56.42
CA ILE A 385 10.87 8.96 -56.08
C ILE A 385 10.05 9.93 -55.22
N GLN A 386 10.30 9.98 -53.90
CA GLN A 386 9.84 11.08 -53.06
C GLN A 386 10.99 11.70 -52.25
N LYS A 387 11.17 12.99 -52.52
CA LYS A 387 12.11 13.98 -51.97
C LYS A 387 12.62 13.68 -50.54
N ARG A 388 13.95 13.58 -50.43
CA ARG A 388 14.71 13.71 -49.17
C ARG A 388 14.33 15.00 -48.44
N LYS A 389 13.81 14.88 -47.22
CA LYS A 389 13.77 15.96 -46.22
C LYS A 389 13.96 15.36 -44.83
N LEU A 390 15.00 15.79 -44.10
CA LEU A 390 14.98 15.76 -42.64
C LEU A 390 13.85 16.68 -42.20
N PHE A 391 12.65 16.14 -41.98
CA PHE A 391 11.49 16.93 -41.55
C PHE A 391 11.35 16.85 -40.03
N TRP A 392 11.97 17.79 -39.33
CA TRP A 392 11.64 18.06 -37.93
C TRP A 392 10.40 18.96 -37.92
N LYS A 393 9.22 18.38 -37.71
CA LYS A 393 7.99 19.16 -37.58
C LYS A 393 8.09 20.00 -36.30
N ARG A 394 8.10 21.32 -36.49
CA ARG A 394 7.96 22.32 -35.44
C ARG A 394 6.57 22.08 -34.84
N ASP A 395 6.54 21.91 -33.53
CA ASP A 395 5.38 21.62 -32.69
C ASP A 395 5.03 20.13 -32.51
N PHE A 396 5.10 19.72 -31.25
CA PHE A 396 4.80 18.41 -30.67
C PHE A 396 3.76 17.59 -31.46
N GLY A 397 4.21 16.54 -32.15
CA GLY A 397 3.32 15.60 -32.82
C GLY A 397 3.99 14.68 -33.84
N VAL A 398 4.43 13.52 -33.36
CA VAL A 398 4.63 12.24 -34.10
C VAL A 398 5.51 12.29 -35.36
N ALA A 399 6.78 11.91 -35.18
CA ALA A 399 7.54 11.15 -36.16
C ALA A 399 8.11 9.92 -35.44
N THR A 400 8.02 8.74 -36.04
CA THR A 400 8.41 7.46 -35.45
C THR A 400 9.92 7.37 -35.32
N ILE A 401 10.44 7.94 -34.24
CA ILE A 401 11.62 7.45 -33.52
C ILE A 401 11.03 6.69 -32.33
N VAL A 402 11.30 5.39 -32.23
CA VAL A 402 10.72 4.57 -31.16
C VAL A 402 11.31 5.00 -29.82
N TYR A 403 10.54 5.80 -29.09
CA TYR A 403 10.86 6.31 -27.76
C TYR A 403 10.29 5.35 -26.72
N TYR A 404 11.13 4.68 -25.92
CA TYR A 404 10.73 4.00 -24.69
C TYR A 404 11.41 4.67 -23.48
N GLY A 405 10.99 5.90 -23.18
CA GLY A 405 11.42 6.66 -22.00
C GLY A 405 10.24 6.90 -21.04
N LYS A 406 10.24 6.23 -19.88
CA LYS A 406 9.21 6.36 -18.84
C LYS A 406 9.35 7.70 -18.10
N LEU A 407 8.81 8.78 -18.65
CA LEU A 407 8.70 10.06 -17.95
C LEU A 407 7.62 10.01 -16.86
N ARG A 408 8.04 10.07 -15.58
CA ARG A 408 7.15 10.33 -14.44
C ARG A 408 6.46 11.68 -14.64
N LYS A 409 5.15 11.68 -14.92
CA LYS A 409 4.31 12.89 -14.89
C LYS A 409 4.23 13.42 -13.46
N ASN A 410 4.84 14.57 -13.22
CA ASN A 410 4.44 15.44 -12.12
C ASN A 410 3.10 16.08 -12.48
N HIS A 411 2.01 15.62 -11.86
CA HIS A 411 0.70 16.24 -11.97
C HIS A 411 0.69 17.60 -11.25
N LYS A 412 0.89 18.70 -11.99
CA LYS A 412 0.27 19.98 -11.63
C LYS A 412 -1.07 20.08 -12.37
N LYS A 413 -2.16 20.11 -11.60
CA LYS A 413 -3.53 20.33 -12.09
C LYS A 413 -3.61 21.71 -12.76
N ILE A 414 -3.86 21.76 -14.05
CA ILE A 414 -4.40 22.94 -14.72
C ILE A 414 -5.91 22.73 -14.80
N ARG A 415 -6.67 23.57 -14.09
CA ARG A 415 -8.14 23.66 -14.20
C ARG A 415 -8.47 24.18 -15.60
N GLN A 416 -9.21 23.41 -16.39
CA GLN A 416 -9.91 23.91 -17.58
C GLN A 416 -11.40 23.92 -17.27
N GLY A 417 -12.00 25.12 -17.23
CA GLY A 417 -13.45 25.31 -17.21
C GLY A 417 -14.06 25.08 -18.59
N PRO A 418 -15.39 24.91 -18.69
CA PRO A 418 -16.05 24.46 -19.92
C PRO A 418 -16.06 25.56 -20.99
N ARG A 419 -15.62 25.21 -22.21
CA ARG A 419 -15.73 26.06 -23.40
C ARG A 419 -17.18 26.06 -23.90
N LYS A 420 -17.79 27.24 -23.97
CA LYS A 420 -19.04 27.49 -24.71
C LYS A 420 -18.79 27.43 -26.22
N SER A 421 -19.56 26.62 -26.92
CA SER A 421 -19.66 26.60 -28.38
C SER A 421 -20.46 27.83 -28.86
N LYS A 422 -19.84 28.71 -29.66
CA LYS A 422 -20.54 29.70 -30.49
C LYS A 422 -20.49 29.22 -31.94
N ILE A 423 -21.67 28.95 -32.48
CA ILE A 423 -21.95 28.71 -33.88
C ILE A 423 -22.02 30.08 -34.56
N LEU A 424 -21.24 30.31 -35.61
CA LEU A 424 -21.39 31.45 -36.51
C LEU A 424 -21.61 30.89 -37.92
N GLY A 425 -22.81 31.14 -38.43
CA GLY A 425 -23.27 30.69 -39.74
C GLY A 425 -22.63 31.49 -40.87
N SER A 426 -22.30 30.77 -41.93
CA SER A 426 -21.95 31.29 -43.25
C SER A 426 -23.24 31.53 -44.05
N GLY A 427 -23.41 32.73 -44.58
CA GLY A 427 -24.48 33.07 -45.51
C GLY A 427 -23.98 34.09 -46.54
N VAL A 428 -24.51 33.92 -47.75
CA VAL A 428 -24.43 34.79 -48.94
C VAL A 428 -23.31 34.46 -49.93
N GLY A 429 -23.72 33.85 -51.04
CA GLY A 429 -23.01 33.84 -52.31
C GLY A 429 -23.77 34.66 -53.39
N TYR A 430 -23.28 34.50 -54.62
CA TYR A 430 -23.60 35.20 -55.89
C TYR A 430 -22.88 36.55 -56.05
N VAL A 431 -22.10 36.79 -57.11
CA VAL A 431 -22.20 36.36 -58.53
C VAL A 431 -20.89 35.75 -59.04
#